data_AF-A0A0E0F6A9-F1
#
_entry.id   AF-A0A0E0F6A9-F1
#
_cell.length_a   1.000
_cell.length_b   1.000
_cell.length_c   1.000
_cell.angle_alpha   90.00
_cell.angle_beta   90.00
_cell.angle_gamma   90.00
#
_symmetry.space_group_name_H-M   'P 1'
#
loop_
_entity.id
_entity.type
_entity.pdbx_description
1 polymer ?
#
loop_
_entity_poly.entity_id
_entity_poly.type
_entity_poly.pdbx_seq_one_letter_code
_entity_poly.pdbx_strand_id
1 'polypeptide(L)' 'MPCAVELHEAGIDFKVSEVAGLGGAVSFRGGVLSFPKIFLFDNTDSMLLNQMAFERLRAPRYRK' A
#
# COMPACT_ATOMS: atom_id res chain seq x y z
N MET A 1 0.23 10.51 -3.53
CA MET A 1 -0.02 9.07 -3.40
C MET A 1 -1.30 8.86 -4.15
N PRO A 2 -1.26 8.07 -5.23
CA PRO A 2 -2.46 7.82 -6.01
C PRO A 2 -3.50 7.09 -5.16
N CYS A 3 -4.77 7.40 -5.35
CA CYS A 3 -5.87 6.67 -4.71
C CYS A 3 -6.12 5.33 -5.41
N ALA A 4 -6.95 4.47 -4.81
CA ALA A 4 -7.27 3.17 -5.39
C ALA A 4 -7.91 3.28 -6.79
N VAL A 5 -8.70 4.34 -7.03
CA VAL A 5 -9.32 4.60 -8.35
C VAL A 5 -8.27 4.93 -9.39
N GLU A 6 -7.34 5.85 -9.10
CA GLU A 6 -6.26 6.23 -10.02
C GLU A 6 -5.35 5.03 -10.36
N LEU A 7 -5.12 4.14 -9.39
CA LEU A 7 -4.37 2.90 -9.64
C LEU A 7 -5.13 1.96 -10.57
N HIS A 8 -6.44 1.79 -10.36
CA HIS A 8 -7.27 0.95 -11.22
C HIS A 8 -7.34 1.48 -12.66
N GLU A 9 -7.54 2.79 -12.82
CA GLU A 9 -7.54 3.45 -14.13
C GLU A 9 -6.18 3.36 -14.85
N ALA A 10 -5.09 3.26 -14.09
CA ALA A 10 -3.75 3.00 -14.62
C ALA A 10 -3.49 1.53 -15.00
N GLY A 11 -4.50 0.65 -14.91
CA GLY A 11 -4.40 -0.77 -15.22
C GLY A 11 -3.83 -1.63 -14.10
N ILE A 12 -3.94 -1.17 -12.85
CA ILE A 12 -3.56 -1.96 -11.67
C ILE A 12 -4.80 -2.60 -11.07
N ASP A 13 -4.85 -3.93 -11.14
CA ASP A 13 -5.90 -4.72 -10.51
C ASP A 13 -5.53 -5.09 -9.08
N PHE A 14 -6.55 -5.33 -8.25
CA PHE A 14 -6.39 -5.70 -6.85
C PHE A 14 -6.86 -7.12 -6.61
N LYS A 15 -6.05 -7.90 -5.89
CA LYS A 15 -6.36 -9.27 -5.49
C LYS A 15 -6.12 -9.48 -4.01
N VAL A 16 -7.02 -10.18 -3.34
CA VAL A 16 -6.79 -10.63 -1.97
C VAL A 16 -5.82 -11.82 -1.99
N SER A 17 -4.78 -11.74 -1.16
CA SER A 17 -3.82 -12.81 -0.94
C SER A 17 -4.35 -13.77 0.13
N GLU A 18 -4.24 -15.06 -0.13
CA GLU A 18 -4.54 -16.13 0.83
C GLU A 18 -3.41 -16.33 1.86
N VAL A 19 -2.23 -15.73 1.60
CA VAL A 19 -1.09 -15.79 2.52
C VAL A 19 -1.32 -14.82 3.68
N ALA A 20 -1.06 -15.26 4.90
CA ALA A 20 -1.20 -14.43 6.09
C ALA A 20 0.01 -13.49 6.28
N GLY A 21 -0.26 -12.30 6.82
CA GLY A 21 0.77 -11.33 7.20
C GLY A 21 1.35 -10.54 6.02
N LEU A 22 2.02 -9.42 6.32
CA LEU A 22 2.54 -8.50 5.29
C LEU A 22 3.81 -9.03 4.61
N GLY A 23 4.69 -9.67 5.38
CA GLY A 23 5.98 -10.21 4.90
C GLY A 23 5.79 -11.49 4.09
N GLY A 24 5.30 -11.36 2.86
CA GLY A 24 5.17 -12.48 1.91
C GLY A 24 3.86 -12.51 1.15
N ALA A 25 2.81 -11.88 1.67
CA ALA A 25 1.50 -11.84 1.00
C ALA A 25 1.34 -10.63 0.06
N VAL A 26 2.20 -9.60 0.21
CA VAL A 26 2.21 -8.42 -0.65
C VAL A 26 3.09 -8.69 -1.87
N SER A 27 2.50 -8.64 -3.06
CA SER A 27 3.26 -8.76 -4.31
C SER A 27 2.59 -8.01 -5.44
N PHE A 28 3.39 -7.59 -6.42
CA PHE A 28 2.91 -6.95 -7.63
C PHE A 28 3.47 -7.69 -8.86
N ARG A 29 2.60 -8.31 -9.66
CA ARG A 29 3.00 -9.04 -10.87
C ARG A 29 1.94 -8.90 -11.95
N GLY A 30 2.38 -8.57 -13.17
CA GLY A 30 1.49 -8.51 -14.34
C GLY A 30 0.33 -7.53 -14.17
N GLY A 31 0.54 -6.39 -13.51
CA GLY A 31 -0.52 -5.42 -13.23
C GLY A 31 -1.40 -5.74 -12.03
N VAL A 32 -1.23 -6.89 -11.36
CA VAL A 32 -2.05 -7.26 -10.20
C VAL A 32 -1.29 -7.01 -8.90
N LEU A 33 -1.83 -6.15 -8.05
CA LEU A 33 -1.42 -5.98 -6.67
C LEU A 33 -2.18 -6.97 -5.77
N SER A 34 -1.45 -8.00 -5.31
CA SER A 34 -1.95 -8.96 -4.34
C SER A 34 -1.64 -8.49 -2.93
N PHE A 35 -2.64 -8.47 -2.04
CA PHE A 35 -2.50 -7.96 -0.67
C PHE A 35 -3.25 -8.85 0.33
N PRO A 36 -2.68 -9.18 1.50
CA PRO A 36 -3.36 -10.01 2.51
C PRO A 36 -4.60 -9.32 3.07
N LYS A 37 -5.57 -10.12 3.52
CA LYS A 37 -6.63 -9.58 4.37
C LYS A 37 -6.01 -9.10 5.69
N ILE A 38 -6.19 -7.83 6.00
CA ILE A 38 -5.75 -7.22 7.26
C ILE A 38 -6.97 -6.76 8.06
N PHE A 39 -6.91 -6.95 9.37
CA PHE A 39 -7.89 -6.39 10.30
C PHE A 39 -7.35 -5.05 10.80
N LEU A 40 -8.07 -3.98 10.51
CA LEU A 40 -7.80 -2.66 11.04
C LEU A 40 -8.57 -2.54 12.36
N PHE A 41 -7.85 -2.19 13.42
CA PHE A 41 -8.44 -1.83 14.71
C PHE A 41 -8.44 -0.30 14.83
N ASP A 42 -9.16 0.25 15.81
CA ASP A 42 -9.51 1.68 15.87
C ASP A 42 -8.34 2.67 15.65
N ASN A 43 -7.12 2.31 16.10
CA ASN A 43 -5.95 3.18 15.95
C ASN A 43 -5.02 2.80 14.77
N THR A 44 -5.41 1.86 13.92
CA THR A 44 -4.59 1.41 12.79
C THR A 44 -4.51 2.47 11.69
N ASP A 45 -5.59 3.21 11.45
CA ASP A 45 -5.61 4.27 10.43
C ASP A 45 -4.60 5.38 10.75
N SER A 46 -4.62 5.87 12.00
CA SER A 46 -3.69 6.91 12.45
C SER A 46 -2.23 6.41 12.38
N MET A 47 -1.98 5.15 12.73
CA MET A 47 -0.65 4.53 12.63
C MET A 47 -0.17 4.50 11.17
N LEU A 48 -0.98 4.00 10.24
CA LEU A 48 -0.62 3.92 8.83
C LEU A 48 -0.41 5.30 8.19
N LEU A 49 -1.27 6.27 8.52
CA LEU A 49 -1.12 7.67 8.08
C LEU A 49 0.18 8.29 8.61
N ASN A 50 0.50 8.07 9.89
CA ASN A 50 1.75 8.55 10.50
C ASN A 50 2.99 7.90 9.86
N GLN A 51 2.93 6.61 9.52
CA GLN A 51 4.01 5.93 8.78
C GLN A 51 4.20 6.54 7.39
N MET A 52 3.13 6.78 6.63
CA MET A 52 3.23 7.44 5.33
C MET A 52 3.78 8.87 5.44
N ALA A 53 3.39 9.62 6.48
CA ALA A 53 3.92 10.96 6.74
C ALA A 53 5.41 10.92 7.09
N PHE A 54 5.84 10.01 7.95
CA PHE A 54 7.24 9.85 8.35
C PHE A 54 8.15 9.53 7.16
N GLU A 55 7.76 8.58 6.30
CA GLU A 55 8.54 8.25 5.09
C GLU A 55 8.61 9.42 4.11
N ARG A 56 7.51 10.16 3.94
CA ARG A 56 7.48 11.36 3.09
C ARG A 56 8.35 12.51 3.61
N LEU A 57 8.47 12.64 4.94
CA LEU A 57 9.31 13.65 5.57
C LEU A 57 10.80 13.27 5.55
N ARG A 58 11.12 11.96 5.49
CA ARG A 58 12.51 11.47 5.44
C ARG A 58 13.12 11.48 4.04
N ALA A 59 12.33 11.49 2.98
CA ALA A 59 12.85 11.57 1.62
C ALA A 59 13.42 12.98 1.34
N PRO A 60 14.75 13.16 1.20
CA PRO A 60 15.27 14.43 0.71
C PRO A 60 14.77 14.59 -0.72
N ARG A 61 14.17 15.74 -1.03
CA ARG A 61 13.89 16.12 -2.41
C ARG A 61 15.22 16.37 -3.12
N TYR A 62 15.86 15.32 -3.65
CA TYR A 62 16.77 15.49 -4.77
C TYR A 62 15.93 15.72 -6.03
N ARG A 63 15.49 16.96 -6.21
CA ARG A 63 15.09 17.45 -7.54
C ARG A 63 16.38 17.83 -8.26
N LYS A 64 16.71 17.07 -9.31
CA LYS A 64 17.57 17.58 -10.39
C LYS A 64 16.83 18.67 -11.15
#